data_AF-A0A8X6RA29-F1
#
_entry.id   AF-A0A8X6RA29-F1
#
_cell.length_a   1.000
_cell.length_b   1.000
_cell.length_c   1.000
_cell.angle_alpha   90.00
_cell.angle_beta   90.00
_cell.angle_gamma   90.00
#
_symmetry.space_group_name_H-M   'P 1'
#
loop_
_entity.id
_entity.type
_entity.pdbx_description
1 polymer ?
#
loop_
_entity_poly.entity_id
_entity_poly.type
_entity_poly.pdbx_seq_one_letter_code
_entity_poly.pdbx_strand_id
1 'polypeptide(L)' 'MRPPRRNKENFQQLMEFERERIIGLQEDGFSYRAIGVRVQRNSSIVMRVWKQWTDEHRTTRKTGSG' A
#
# COMPACT_ATOMS: atom_id res chain seq x y z
N MET A 1 9.08 -0.20 29.81
CA MET A 1 9.11 0.23 28.39
C MET A 1 8.12 -0.60 27.60
N ARG A 2 7.04 -0.01 27.05
CA ARG A 2 6.12 -0.70 26.15
C ARG A 2 6.66 -0.51 24.72
N PRO A 3 6.94 -1.58 23.93
CA PRO A 3 7.33 -1.38 22.55
C PRO A 3 6.19 -0.68 21.82
N PRO A 4 6.47 0.30 20.93
CA PRO A 4 5.41 0.92 20.16
C PRO A 4 4.74 -0.19 19.36
N ARG A 5 3.47 -0.48 19.70
CA ARG A 5 2.63 -1.42 18.95
C ARG A 5 2.58 -0.88 17.53
N ARG A 6 3.39 -1.48 16.67
CA ARG A 6 3.43 -1.18 15.25
C ARG A 6 2.06 -1.59 14.74
N ASN A 7 1.17 -0.63 14.49
CA ASN A 7 -0.19 -0.80 13.95
C ASN A 7 -0.17 -1.65 12.67
N LYS A 8 -0.06 -2.97 12.81
CA LYS A 8 -0.18 -3.96 11.74
C LYS A 8 -1.66 -4.29 11.49
N GLU A 9 -2.50 -4.16 12.51
CA GLU A 9 -3.94 -4.46 12.43
C GLU A 9 -4.65 -3.60 11.38
N ASN A 10 -4.34 -2.30 11.29
CA ASN A 10 -4.95 -1.42 10.27
C ASN A 10 -4.56 -1.78 8.83
N PHE A 11 -3.44 -2.48 8.61
CA PHE A 11 -2.98 -2.85 7.27
C PHE A 11 -3.56 -4.18 6.79
N GLN A 12 -3.81 -5.12 7.72
CA GLN A 12 -4.45 -6.39 7.43
C GLN A 12 -5.96 -6.25 7.20
N GLN A 13 -6.58 -5.18 7.74
CA GLN A 13 -7.98 -4.85 7.50
C GLN A 13 -8.24 -4.04 6.22
N LEU A 14 -7.21 -3.76 5.41
CA LEU A 14 -7.44 -3.17 4.08
C LEU A 14 -8.16 -4.20 3.22
N MET A 15 -9.39 -3.88 2.85
CA MET A 15 -10.13 -4.67 1.87
C MET A 15 -9.35 -4.69 0.55
N GLU A 16 -9.44 -5.78 -0.21
CA GLU A 16 -8.80 -5.90 -1.52
C GLU A 16 -9.19 -4.72 -2.44
N PHE A 17 -10.47 -4.34 -2.42
CA PHE A 17 -10.99 -3.16 -3.10
C PHE A 17 -10.28 -1.85 -2.70
N GLU A 18 -9.96 -1.65 -1.42
CA GLU A 18 -9.23 -0.46 -0.98
C GLU A 18 -7.78 -0.46 -1.50
N ARG A 19 -7.14 -1.64 -1.58
CA ARG A 19 -5.80 -1.77 -2.16
C ARG A 19 -5.80 -1.44 -3.64
N GLU A 20 -6.72 -2.02 -4.42
CA GLU A 20 -6.87 -1.74 -5.85
C GLU A 20 -7.17 -0.26 -6.11
N ARG A 21 -8.06 0.34 -5.31
CA ARG A 21 -8.37 1.78 -5.37
C ARG A 21 -7.13 2.63 -5.11
N ILE A 22 -6.29 2.25 -4.14
CA ILE A 22 -5.03 2.95 -3.86
C ILE A 22 -4.06 2.82 -5.04
N ILE A 23 -3.91 1.62 -5.60
CA ILE A 23 -3.01 1.34 -6.73
C ILE A 23 -3.43 2.16 -7.95
N GLY A 24 -4.69 2.07 -8.37
CA GLY A 24 -5.17 2.79 -9.56
C GLY A 24 -5.04 4.31 -9.42
N LEU A 25 -5.35 4.87 -8.24
CA LEU A 25 -5.15 6.30 -7.99
C LEU A 25 -3.66 6.69 -8.01
N GLN A 26 -2.76 5.81 -7.57
CA GLN A 26 -1.34 6.10 -7.58
C GLN A 26 -0.75 5.98 -9.00
N GLU A 27 -1.26 5.05 -9.83
CA GLU A 27 -0.97 4.96 -11.26
C GLU A 27 -1.45 6.20 -12.03
N ASP A 28 -2.62 6.75 -11.67
CA ASP A 28 -3.16 8.02 -12.19
C ASP A 28 -2.33 9.26 -11.75
N GLY A 29 -1.29 9.09 -10.94
CA GLY A 29 -0.38 10.16 -10.51
C GLY A 29 -0.88 10.99 -9.33
N PHE A 30 -1.89 10.53 -8.59
CA PHE A 30 -2.31 11.23 -7.37
C PHE A 30 -1.22 11.20 -6.28
N SER A 31 -1.13 12.26 -5.48
CA SER A 31 -0.23 12.26 -4.31
C SER A 31 -0.75 11.34 -3.21
N TYR A 32 0.16 10.74 -2.42
CA TYR A 32 -0.22 9.88 -1.28
C TYR A 32 -1.19 10.54 -0.31
N ARG A 33 -1.07 11.87 -0.11
CA ARG A 33 -1.98 12.64 0.72
C ARG A 33 -3.37 12.74 0.10
N ALA A 34 -3.47 13.03 -1.20
CA ALA A 34 -4.75 13.11 -1.91
C ALA A 34 -5.48 11.76 -1.93
N ILE A 35 -4.74 10.67 -2.14
CA ILE A 35 -5.27 9.31 -2.07
C ILE A 35 -5.79 9.01 -0.66
N GLY A 36 -4.99 9.30 0.37
CA GLY A 36 -5.38 9.08 1.77
C GLY A 36 -6.69 9.78 2.15
N VAL A 37 -6.91 11.00 1.67
CA VAL A 37 -8.19 11.71 1.85
C VAL A 37 -9.35 10.96 1.16
N ARG A 38 -9.15 10.49 -0.08
CA ARG A 38 -10.19 9.79 -0.86
C ARG A 38 -10.57 8.43 -0.29
N VAL A 39 -9.60 7.68 0.20
CA VAL A 39 -9.84 6.36 0.80
C VAL A 39 -10.03 6.42 2.32
N GLN A 40 -10.03 7.62 2.90
CA GLN A 40 -10.14 7.85 4.34
C GLN A 40 -9.07 7.08 5.15
N ARG A 41 -7.87 6.95 4.60
CA ARG A 41 -6.71 6.30 5.24
C ARG A 41 -5.54 7.26 5.40
N ASN A 42 -4.67 6.93 6.36
CA ASN A 42 -3.43 7.67 6.55
C ASN A 42 -2.51 7.51 5.33
N SER A 43 -1.81 8.57 4.92
CA SER A 43 -0.84 8.55 3.82
C SER A 43 0.26 7.50 4.01
N SER A 44 0.62 7.17 5.26
CA SER A 44 1.57 6.11 5.60
C SER A 44 1.07 4.71 5.18
N ILE A 45 -0.25 4.50 5.19
CA ILE A 45 -0.85 3.25 4.73
C ILE A 45 -0.78 3.19 3.19
N VAL A 46 -1.15 4.28 2.52
CA VAL A 46 -1.06 4.40 1.05
C VAL A 46 0.36 4.12 0.57
N MET A 47 1.36 4.74 1.18
CA MET A 47 2.77 4.53 0.86
C MET A 47 3.22 3.07 1.08
N ARG A 48 2.71 2.39 2.12
CA ARG A 48 3.02 0.98 2.36
C ARG A 48 2.37 0.05 1.33
N VAL A 49 1.12 0.30 0.95
CA VAL A 49 0.41 -0.47 -0.09
C VAL A 49 1.14 -0.35 -1.41
N TRP A 50 1.47 0.88 -1.82
CA TRP A 50 2.20 1.12 -3.06
C TRP A 50 3.57 0.43 -3.06
N LYS A 51 4.33 0.57 -1.96
CA LYS A 51 5.62 -0.10 -1.82
C LYS A 51 5.50 -1.62 -1.93
N GLN A 52 4.55 -2.23 -1.21
CA GLN A 52 4.33 -3.68 -1.28
C GLN A 52 4.00 -4.12 -2.71
N TRP A 53 3.08 -3.41 -3.39
CA TRP A 53 2.71 -3.71 -4.77
C TRP A 53 3.91 -3.60 -5.72
N THR A 54 4.72 -2.54 -5.62
CA THR A 54 5.93 -2.38 -6.44
C THR A 54 7.00 -3.44 -6.13
N ASP A 55 7.17 -3.83 -4.87
CA ASP A 55 8.13 -4.86 -4.46
C ASP A 55 7.68 -6.24 -4.98
N GLU A 56 6.39 -6.56 -4.93
CA GLU A 56 5.80 -7.77 -5.52
C GLU A 56 5.97 -7.79 -7.05
N HIS A 57 5.63 -6.69 -7.74
CA HIS A 57 5.81 -6.56 -9.20
C HIS A 57 7.28 -6.62 -9.64
N ARG A 58 8.20 -6.18 -8.78
CA ARG A 58 9.64 -6.29 -9.02
C ARG A 58 10.14 -7.71 -8.80
N THR A 59 9.58 -8.42 -7.83
CA THR A 59 9.99 -9.78 -7.46
C THR A 59 9.47 -10.80 -8.47
N THR A 60 8.26 -10.61 -9.02
CA THR A 60 7.73 -11.47 -10.10
C THR A 60 8.55 -11.44 -11.38
N ARG A 61 9.25 -10.33 -11.69
CA ARG A 61 10.20 -10.29 -12.82
C ARG A 61 11.49 -11.08 -12.58
N LYS A 62 11.80 -11.48 -11.34
CA LYS A 62 13.05 -12.20 -11.01
C LYS A 62 12.89 -13.72 -10.88
N THR A 63 11.68 -14.25 -10.88
CA THR A 63 11.45 -15.72 -10.82
C THR A 63 11.35 -16.40 -12.19
N GLY A 64 11.69 -15.70 -13.27
CA GLY A 64 12.08 -16.33 -14.54
C GLY A 64 13.59 -16.59 -14.56
N SER A 65 14.06 -17.56 -13.78
CA SER A 65 15.43 -18.07 -13.91
C SER A 65 15.44 -19.57 -13.68
N GLY A 66 15.45 -20.31 -14.80
CA GLY A 66 15.98 -21.68 -14.92
C GLY A 66 15.17 -22.78 -14.28
#